data_AF-A0A317DJG3-F1
#
_entry.id   AF-A0A317DJG3-F1
#
_cell.length_a   1.000
_cell.length_b   1.000
_cell.length_c   1.000
_cell.angle_alpha   90.00
_cell.angle_beta   90.00
_cell.angle_gamma   90.00
#
_symmetry.space_group_name_H-M   'P 1'
#
loop_
_entity.id
_entity.type
_entity.pdbx_description
1 polymer ?
#
loop_
_entity_poly.entity_id
_entity_poly.type
_entity_poly.pdbx_seq_one_letter_code
_entity_poly.pdbx_strand_id
1 'polypeptide(L)'
;MPGAPEVVRSEERLRVGTESEPAGTARLRKHVVTENVQTAVPVEHDEVSVVREPITAANRGDVRPDIGDEQREMELRAEHPVAAKDQVPVERVRLDKDEVVEEEPVNAQVRRELVDADVPERARRNR
;
A
#
# COMPACT_ATOMS: atom_id res chain seq x y z
N MET A 1 -80.92 9.86 5.94
CA MET A 1 -81.02 8.61 6.71
C MET A 1 -79.68 8.39 7.39
N PRO A 2 -79.58 8.29 8.72
CA PRO A 2 -78.34 7.83 9.34
C PRO A 2 -78.12 6.34 8.98
N GLY A 3 -76.89 5.97 8.60
CA GLY A 3 -76.50 4.60 8.27
C GLY A 3 -76.46 3.67 9.49
N ALA A 4 -76.40 2.35 9.29
CA ALA A 4 -76.24 1.37 10.36
C ALA A 4 -74.96 1.65 11.19
N PRO A 5 -74.95 1.36 12.51
CA PRO A 5 -73.76 1.57 13.33
C PRO A 5 -72.63 0.64 12.85
N GLU A 6 -71.49 1.24 12.53
CA GLU A 6 -70.29 0.56 12.04
C GLU A 6 -69.10 0.91 12.93
N VAL A 7 -68.17 -0.03 13.09
CA VAL A 7 -66.88 0.20 13.74
C VAL A 7 -65.77 -0.35 12.86
N VAL A 8 -64.68 0.41 12.77
CA VAL A 8 -63.46 -0.04 12.09
C VAL A 8 -62.48 -0.49 13.16
N ARG A 9 -61.87 -1.64 12.93
CA ARG A 9 -60.83 -2.20 13.76
C ARG A 9 -59.48 -2.04 13.07
N SER A 10 -58.47 -1.61 13.80
CA SER A 10 -57.11 -1.38 13.33
C SER A 10 -56.10 -2.35 13.94
N GLU A 11 -54.97 -2.52 13.25
CA GLU A 11 -53.79 -3.22 13.74
C GLU A 11 -52.51 -2.49 13.35
N GLU A 12 -51.53 -2.48 14.24
CA GLU A 12 -50.19 -1.98 13.96
C GLU A 12 -49.40 -3.02 13.17
N ARG A 13 -48.67 -2.56 12.15
CA ARG A 13 -47.77 -3.40 11.34
C ARG A 13 -46.33 -2.92 11.50
N LEU A 14 -45.46 -3.78 12.00
CA LEU A 14 -44.03 -3.50 12.11
C LEU A 14 -43.41 -3.45 10.71
N ARG A 15 -42.60 -2.42 10.45
CA ARG A 15 -41.74 -2.31 9.28
C ARG A 15 -40.31 -2.12 9.77
N VAL A 16 -39.41 -3.03 9.38
CA VAL A 16 -37.99 -3.00 9.73
C VAL A 16 -37.16 -2.72 8.49
N GLY A 17 -36.03 -2.04 8.68
CA GLY A 17 -35.05 -1.71 7.66
C GLY A 17 -33.72 -1.41 8.33
N THR A 18 -32.71 -1.14 7.52
CA THR A 18 -31.36 -0.81 7.98
C THR A 18 -30.99 0.62 7.59
N GLU A 19 -30.24 1.29 8.44
CA GLU A 19 -29.61 2.58 8.14
C GLU A 19 -28.09 2.40 8.18
N SER A 20 -27.37 3.09 7.29
CA SER A 20 -25.92 3.02 7.21
C SER A 20 -25.29 4.28 7.78
N GLU A 21 -24.35 4.09 8.72
CA GLU A 21 -23.57 5.18 9.31
C GLU A 21 -22.05 4.94 9.12
N PRO A 22 -21.23 6.00 9.05
CA PRO A 22 -19.78 5.85 8.96
C PRO A 22 -19.18 5.19 10.21
N ALA A 23 -18.53 4.03 10.05
CA ALA A 23 -17.93 3.29 11.15
C ALA A 23 -16.43 3.61 11.40
N GLY A 24 -15.73 4.23 10.45
CA GLY A 24 -14.30 4.55 10.60
C GLY A 24 -13.57 4.86 9.30
N THR A 25 -12.23 5.00 9.36
CA THR A 25 -11.38 5.27 8.19
C THR A 25 -10.12 4.41 8.19
N ALA A 26 -9.95 3.55 7.18
CA ALA A 26 -8.71 2.82 6.93
C ALA A 26 -7.68 3.70 6.19
N ARG A 27 -6.39 3.55 6.52
CA ARG A 27 -5.30 4.33 5.92
C ARG A 27 -4.10 3.45 5.61
N LEU A 28 -3.67 3.42 4.36
CA LEU A 28 -2.42 2.79 3.93
C LEU A 28 -1.31 3.82 3.92
N ARG A 29 -0.18 3.51 4.55
CA ARG A 29 0.97 4.42 4.68
C ARG A 29 2.24 3.73 4.23
N LYS A 30 2.88 4.28 3.20
CA LYS A 30 4.28 3.98 2.87
C LYS A 30 5.17 4.88 3.72
N HIS A 31 6.25 4.34 4.27
CA HIS A 31 7.31 5.12 4.91
C HIS A 31 8.65 4.73 4.31
N VAL A 32 9.64 5.62 4.44
CA VAL A 32 10.99 5.41 3.93
C VAL A 32 11.84 4.85 5.06
N VAL A 33 12.62 3.82 4.75
CA VAL A 33 13.67 3.29 5.61
C VAL A 33 14.99 3.37 4.87
N THR A 34 16.07 3.59 5.60
CA THR A 34 17.42 3.66 5.05
C THR A 34 18.27 2.57 5.69
N GLU A 35 18.91 1.77 4.86
CA GLU A 35 19.85 0.73 5.29
C GLU A 35 21.26 1.08 4.81
N ASN A 36 22.27 0.70 5.60
CA ASN A 36 23.67 0.82 5.20
C ASN A 36 24.11 -0.45 4.48
N VAL A 37 24.42 -0.33 3.20
CA VAL A 37 24.96 -1.42 2.37
C VAL A 37 26.45 -1.18 2.16
N GLN A 38 27.27 -2.22 2.34
CA GLN A 38 28.71 -2.18 2.06
C GLN A 38 29.03 -3.15 0.92
N THR A 39 29.78 -2.68 -0.07
CA THR A 39 30.19 -3.50 -1.23
C THR A 39 31.62 -3.13 -1.61
N ALA A 40 32.48 -4.15 -1.76
CA ALA A 40 33.84 -3.95 -2.25
C ALA A 40 33.82 -3.83 -3.77
N VAL A 41 34.49 -2.80 -4.29
CA VAL A 41 34.68 -2.57 -5.72
C VAL A 41 36.19 -2.66 -5.98
N PRO A 42 36.65 -3.53 -6.90
CA PRO A 42 38.06 -3.55 -7.28
C PRO A 42 38.39 -2.23 -7.98
N VAL A 43 39.57 -1.69 -7.70
CA VAL A 43 40.10 -0.49 -8.35
C VAL A 43 41.54 -0.75 -8.75
N GLU A 44 41.95 -0.16 -9.87
CA GLU A 44 43.32 -0.21 -10.36
C GLU A 44 44.06 1.10 -10.12
N HIS A 45 45.37 1.02 -9.94
CA HIS A 45 46.26 2.17 -9.94
C HIS A 45 47.58 1.84 -10.60
N ASP A 46 48.17 2.85 -11.23
CA ASP A 46 49.48 2.73 -11.86
C ASP A 46 50.57 2.85 -10.79
N GLU A 47 51.51 1.90 -10.80
CA GLU A 47 52.73 1.95 -10.00
C GLU A 47 53.95 2.14 -10.91
N VAL A 48 54.83 3.06 -10.54
CA VAL A 48 56.06 3.32 -11.28
C VAL A 48 57.26 2.71 -10.57
N SER A 49 58.15 2.09 -11.36
CA SER A 49 59.45 1.62 -10.90
C SER A 49 60.55 2.03 -11.88
N VAL A 50 61.78 2.16 -11.37
CA VAL A 50 62.94 2.52 -12.19
C VAL A 50 63.75 1.27 -12.47
N VAL A 51 63.90 0.94 -13.75
CA VAL A 51 64.77 -0.14 -14.20
C VAL A 51 66.06 0.46 -14.77
N ARG A 52 67.21 -0.09 -14.38
CA ARG A 52 68.53 0.33 -14.85
C ARG A 52 69.23 -0.84 -15.52
N GLU A 53 69.55 -0.68 -16.80
CA GLU A 53 70.27 -1.67 -17.58
C GLU A 53 71.63 -1.10 -18.04
N PRO A 54 72.73 -1.86 -17.93
CA PRO A 54 74.03 -1.43 -18.43
C PRO A 54 74.04 -1.34 -19.97
N ILE A 55 74.76 -0.35 -20.49
CA ILE A 55 75.07 -0.27 -21.92
C ILE A 55 76.20 -1.25 -22.25
N THR A 56 75.92 -2.23 -23.09
CA THR A 56 76.86 -3.25 -23.57
C THR A 56 77.30 -2.96 -25.00
N ALA A 57 78.24 -3.74 -25.54
CA ALA A 57 78.65 -3.60 -26.94
C ALA A 57 77.48 -3.86 -27.92
N ALA A 58 76.47 -4.62 -27.51
CA ALA A 58 75.34 -4.99 -28.37
C ALA A 58 74.31 -3.86 -28.53
N ASN A 59 74.08 -3.02 -27.51
CA ASN A 59 73.08 -1.93 -27.52
C ASN A 59 73.69 -0.52 -27.61
N ARG A 60 75.03 -0.42 -27.65
CA ARG A 60 75.73 0.87 -27.75
C ARG A 60 75.36 1.66 -29.02
N GLY A 61 74.97 0.99 -30.09
CA GLY A 61 74.53 1.63 -31.34
C GLY A 61 73.19 2.37 -31.24
N ASP A 62 72.36 2.02 -30.25
CA ASP A 62 70.99 2.55 -30.08
C ASP A 62 70.94 3.80 -29.18
N VAL A 63 72.06 4.17 -28.56
CA VAL A 63 72.14 5.25 -27.56
C VAL A 63 73.01 6.38 -28.09
N ARG A 64 72.47 7.61 -28.14
CA ARG A 64 73.23 8.80 -28.50
C ARG A 64 73.87 9.40 -27.24
N PRO A 65 75.21 9.56 -27.19
CA PRO A 65 75.84 10.26 -26.09
C PRO A 65 75.53 11.75 -26.19
N ASP A 66 74.89 12.29 -25.16
CA ASP A 66 74.63 13.72 -24.99
C ASP A 66 74.82 14.07 -23.50
N ILE A 67 75.23 15.30 -23.22
CA ILE A 67 75.41 15.79 -21.85
C ILE A 67 74.62 17.08 -21.70
N GLY A 68 73.58 17.01 -20.87
CA GLY A 68 72.70 18.12 -20.53
C GLY A 68 71.60 17.66 -19.57
N ASP A 69 70.80 18.61 -19.09
CA ASP A 69 69.61 18.30 -18.31
C ASP A 69 68.49 17.82 -19.24
N GLU A 70 67.82 16.73 -18.88
CA GLU A 70 66.68 16.19 -19.60
C GLU A 70 65.58 15.78 -18.59
N GLN A 71 64.33 16.10 -18.93
CA GLN A 71 63.15 15.73 -18.13
C GLN A 71 62.16 14.98 -19.00
N ARG A 72 61.56 13.92 -18.45
CA ARG A 72 60.47 13.17 -19.06
C ARG A 72 59.40 12.92 -18.03
N GLU A 73 58.15 13.06 -18.46
CA GLU A 73 56.97 12.93 -17.61
C GLU A 73 56.14 11.73 -18.05
N MET A 74 55.44 11.13 -17.08
CA MET A 74 54.47 10.07 -17.29
C MET A 74 53.25 10.35 -16.42
N GLU A 75 52.07 10.26 -17.01
CA GLU A 75 50.80 10.37 -16.29
C GLU A 75 50.46 9.00 -15.67
N LEU A 76 50.15 9.00 -14.37
CA LEU A 76 49.69 7.82 -13.64
C LEU A 76 48.19 7.94 -13.39
N ARG A 77 47.47 6.84 -13.55
CA ARG A 77 46.04 6.74 -13.26
C ARG A 77 45.79 6.06 -11.93
N ALA A 78 44.71 6.46 -11.28
CA ALA A 78 44.16 5.76 -10.13
C ALA A 78 42.64 5.78 -10.24
N GLU A 79 42.02 4.62 -10.05
CA GLU A 79 40.58 4.48 -10.01
C GLU A 79 40.04 4.71 -8.60
N HIS A 80 38.82 5.26 -8.53
CA HIS A 80 38.10 5.45 -7.28
C HIS A 80 36.67 4.94 -7.42
N PRO A 81 36.12 4.25 -6.41
CA PRO A 81 34.77 3.72 -6.49
C PRO A 81 33.74 4.85 -6.46
N VAL A 82 32.70 4.73 -7.29
CA VAL A 82 31.56 5.64 -7.34
C VAL A 82 30.26 4.86 -7.17
N ALA A 83 29.26 5.47 -6.53
CA ALA A 83 27.97 4.84 -6.26
C ALA A 83 26.80 5.72 -6.74
N ALA A 84 25.80 5.09 -7.35
CA ALA A 84 24.55 5.71 -7.79
C ALA A 84 23.35 4.90 -7.28
N LYS A 85 22.18 5.52 -7.24
CA LYS A 85 20.93 4.88 -6.80
C LYS A 85 19.82 5.16 -7.81
N ASP A 86 19.09 4.11 -8.17
CA ASP A 86 17.92 4.18 -9.05
C ASP A 86 16.63 3.87 -8.28
N GLN A 87 15.53 4.50 -8.69
CA GLN A 87 14.21 4.21 -8.15
C GLN A 87 13.52 3.15 -9.01
N VAL A 88 13.38 1.94 -8.46
CA VAL A 88 12.75 0.82 -9.15
C VAL A 88 11.43 0.47 -8.45
N PRO A 89 10.29 0.42 -9.17
CA PRO A 89 9.04 -0.04 -8.58
C PRO A 89 9.10 -1.56 -8.37
N VAL A 90 8.82 -2.02 -7.15
CA VAL A 90 8.91 -3.46 -6.80
C VAL A 90 7.56 -4.09 -6.46
N GLU A 91 6.59 -3.30 -6.00
CA GLU A 91 5.31 -3.81 -5.55
C GLU A 91 4.20 -2.76 -5.66
N ARG A 92 2.97 -3.22 -5.91
CA ARG A 92 1.74 -2.41 -5.85
C ARG A 92 0.87 -2.87 -4.69
N VAL A 93 0.70 -2.02 -3.68
CA VAL A 93 -0.15 -2.29 -2.50
C VAL A 93 -1.46 -1.48 -2.60
N ARG A 94 -2.59 -2.09 -2.25
CA ARG A 94 -3.91 -1.46 -2.24
C ARG A 94 -4.69 -1.81 -0.96
N LEU A 95 -5.57 -0.91 -0.54
CA LEU A 95 -6.64 -1.26 0.42
C LEU A 95 -7.84 -1.77 -0.35
N ASP A 96 -8.47 -2.81 0.19
CA ASP A 96 -9.70 -3.41 -0.30
C ASP A 96 -10.69 -3.51 0.86
N LYS A 97 -11.98 -3.65 0.56
CA LYS A 97 -13.01 -3.88 1.59
C LYS A 97 -14.02 -4.90 1.09
N ASP A 98 -14.48 -5.73 2.00
CA ASP A 98 -15.56 -6.67 1.77
C ASP A 98 -16.80 -6.21 2.53
N GLU A 99 -17.97 -6.42 1.93
CA GLU A 99 -19.25 -6.23 2.60
C GLU A 99 -19.67 -7.54 3.27
N VAL A 100 -19.91 -7.48 4.57
CA VAL A 100 -20.35 -8.62 5.38
C VAL A 100 -21.77 -8.35 5.83
N VAL A 101 -22.66 -9.31 5.60
CA VAL A 101 -24.07 -9.24 5.97
C VAL A 101 -24.31 -10.20 7.12
N GLU A 102 -24.90 -9.69 8.20
CA GLU A 102 -25.23 -10.44 9.41
C GLU A 102 -26.69 -10.16 9.80
N GLU A 103 -27.34 -11.12 10.45
CA GLU A 103 -28.72 -10.97 10.92
C GLU A 103 -28.74 -10.46 12.37
N GLU A 104 -29.43 -9.35 12.60
CA GLU A 104 -29.61 -8.74 13.93
C GLU A 104 -31.09 -8.78 14.34
N PRO A 105 -31.43 -9.33 15.53
CA PRO A 105 -32.82 -9.48 15.95
C PRO A 105 -33.44 -8.13 16.35
N VAL A 106 -34.52 -7.74 15.67
CA VAL A 106 -35.32 -6.56 16.03
C VAL A 106 -36.55 -6.98 16.83
N ASN A 107 -36.65 -6.51 18.08
CA ASN A 107 -37.79 -6.76 18.96
C ASN A 107 -38.67 -5.51 19.06
N ALA A 108 -39.94 -5.64 18.72
CA ALA A 108 -40.93 -4.58 18.84
C ALA A 108 -42.30 -5.12 19.23
N GLN A 109 -43.07 -4.34 19.98
CA GLN A 109 -44.45 -4.66 20.35
C GLN A 109 -45.41 -4.01 19.34
N VAL A 110 -46.37 -4.78 18.85
CA VAL A 110 -47.47 -4.28 18.00
C VAL A 110 -48.82 -4.54 18.65
N ARG A 111 -49.73 -3.59 18.53
CA ARG A 111 -51.07 -3.64 19.09
C ARG A 111 -52.10 -3.99 18.02
N ARG A 112 -53.20 -4.62 18.43
CA ARG A 112 -54.40 -4.75 17.60
C ARG A 112 -55.63 -4.50 18.44
N GLU A 113 -56.64 -3.93 17.81
CA GLU A 113 -57.96 -3.80 18.42
C GLU A 113 -58.71 -5.13 18.37
N LEU A 114 -59.65 -5.32 19.28
CA LEU A 114 -60.62 -6.41 19.28
C LEU A 114 -62.01 -5.77 19.38
N VAL A 115 -62.99 -6.33 18.69
CA VAL A 115 -64.37 -5.81 18.68
C VAL A 115 -65.27 -6.86 19.28
N ASP A 116 -65.91 -6.50 20.38
CA ASP A 116 -66.94 -7.29 21.05
C ASP A 116 -68.30 -6.63 20.84
N ALA A 117 -69.34 -7.43 20.66
CA ALA A 117 -70.70 -6.95 20.48
C ALA A 117 -71.63 -7.61 21.51
N ASP A 118 -72.32 -6.78 22.30
CA ASP A 118 -73.32 -7.25 23.25
C ASP A 118 -74.71 -7.24 22.58
N VAL A 119 -75.15 -8.43 22.15
CA VAL A 119 -76.43 -8.62 21.44
C VAL A 119 -77.37 -9.48 22.29
N PRO A 120 -78.58 -8.99 22.65
CA PRO A 120 -79.53 -9.70 23.51
C PRO A 120 -80.07 -11.00 22.88
N GLU A 121 -80.27 -12.05 23.68
CA GLU A 121 -80.62 -13.42 23.24
C GLU A 121 -81.88 -13.53 22.38
N ARG A 122 -82.88 -12.66 22.58
CA ARG A 122 -84.13 -12.67 21.80
C ARG A 122 -83.92 -12.40 20.30
N ALA A 123 -82.79 -11.82 19.91
CA ALA A 123 -82.44 -11.52 18.51
C ALA A 123 -81.57 -12.59 17.84
N ARG A 124 -81.03 -13.58 18.58
CA ARG A 124 -80.14 -14.63 18.03
C ARG A 124 -80.92 -15.80 17.39
N ARG A 125 -82.22 -15.92 17.68
CA ARG A 125 -83.15 -16.87 17.02
C ARG A 125 -83.87 -16.18 15.86
N ASN A 126 -83.15 -15.97 14.77
CA ASN A 126 -83.71 -15.92 13.41
C ASN A 126 -82.54 -15.79 12.45
N ARG A 127 -81.91 -16.94 12.18
CA ARG A 127 -81.33 -17.25 10.88
C ARG A 127 -81.42 -18.74 10.66
#